data_AF-A0A1J5K9K2-F1
#
_entry.id   AF-A0A1J5K9K2-F1
#
_cell.length_a   1.000
_cell.length_b   1.000
_cell.length_c   1.000
_cell.angle_alpha   90.00
_cell.angle_beta   90.00
_cell.angle_gamma   90.00
#
_symmetry.space_group_name_H-M   'P 1'
#
loop_
_entity.id
_entity.type
_entity.pdbx_description
1 polymer ?
#
loop_
_entity_poly.entity_id
_entity_poly.type
_entity_poly.pdbx_seq_one_letter_code
_entity_poly.pdbx_strand_id
1 'polypeptide(L)'
;MIEFPFVDMPDDYTQLLRVDMTSTSRYHLGLQSYVFKNPSLKGILNRILNRGEDIDINSHVKTLGWHGIRDRMMGYYVSFAAEKKHVQQVRLEVIEDIIEMEKSLRFSTVSGYSRVSLYGFYLKLSSIEEGLSSIKDHPLYPNEKILRILSKNTQRVISIDYLIILIHHLIEFNGEDKLDSFIDGNFSFESLYLKMSEDQKEAMCANFLTYCASIGEKDLFTSKLV
;
A
#
# COMPACT_ATOMS: atom_id res chain seq x y z
N MET A 1 18.72 12.73 2.20
CA MET A 1 18.33 11.34 1.96
C MET A 1 16.91 11.21 2.43
N ILE A 2 16.04 10.77 1.54
CA ILE A 2 14.64 10.49 1.83
C ILE A 2 14.63 9.42 2.91
N GLU A 3 13.80 9.61 3.94
CA GLU A 3 13.68 8.69 5.06
C GLU A 3 12.24 8.21 5.13
N PHE A 4 12.06 6.90 5.23
CA PHE A 4 10.75 6.28 5.37
C PHE A 4 10.48 6.09 6.86
N PRO A 5 9.41 6.67 7.42
CA PRO A 5 9.07 6.48 8.82
C PRO A 5 8.54 5.06 9.06
N PHE A 6 8.80 4.52 10.24
CA PHE A 6 8.10 3.33 10.70
C PHE A 6 6.68 3.72 11.10
N VAL A 7 5.69 2.97 10.63
CA VAL A 7 4.28 3.18 10.95
C VAL A 7 3.71 1.87 11.52
N ASP A 8 3.09 1.94 12.70
CA ASP A 8 2.42 0.79 13.31
C ASP A 8 1.06 0.53 12.64
N MET A 9 1.04 -0.42 11.70
CA MET A 9 -0.15 -0.73 10.91
C MET A 9 -0.84 -2.01 11.40
N PRO A 10 -2.18 -2.12 11.29
CA PRO A 10 -2.91 -3.31 11.72
C PRO A 10 -2.59 -4.55 10.87
N ASP A 11 -1.83 -5.49 11.43
CA ASP A 11 -1.35 -6.73 10.80
C ASP A 11 -2.41 -7.48 9.96
N ASP A 12 -3.57 -7.74 10.57
CA ASP A 12 -4.64 -8.51 9.92
C ASP A 12 -5.15 -7.82 8.64
N TYR A 13 -5.17 -6.49 8.65
CA TYR A 13 -5.66 -5.72 7.53
C TYR A 13 -4.56 -5.49 6.48
N THR A 14 -3.32 -5.22 6.90
CA THR A 14 -2.20 -5.11 5.95
C THR A 14 -1.96 -6.42 5.20
N GLN A 15 -2.13 -7.57 5.85
CA GLN A 15 -2.08 -8.87 5.18
C GLN A 15 -3.15 -8.99 4.09
N LEU A 16 -4.38 -8.55 4.35
CA LEU A 16 -5.45 -8.58 3.34
C LEU A 16 -5.19 -7.68 2.13
N LEU A 17 -4.45 -6.58 2.29
CA LEU A 17 -4.13 -5.69 1.18
C LEU A 17 -3.04 -6.24 0.25
N ARG A 18 -2.25 -7.20 0.73
CA ARG A 18 -1.13 -7.81 0.01
C ARG A 18 -1.54 -9.01 -0.82
N VAL A 19 -2.61 -9.69 -0.45
CA VAL A 19 -3.05 -10.91 -1.14
C VAL A 19 -3.76 -10.59 -2.46
N ASP A 20 -3.71 -11.56 -3.36
CA ASP A 20 -4.46 -11.52 -4.61
C ASP A 20 -5.96 -11.74 -4.35
N MET A 21 -6.77 -10.76 -4.71
CA MET A 21 -8.23 -10.81 -4.62
C MET A 21 -8.90 -11.00 -5.99
N THR A 22 -8.15 -11.33 -7.06
CA THR A 22 -8.75 -11.71 -8.34
C THR A 22 -9.50 -13.05 -8.23
N SER A 23 -10.75 -13.03 -8.68
CA SER A 23 -11.75 -14.06 -8.43
C SER A 23 -11.48 -15.41 -9.10
N THR A 24 -11.27 -16.43 -8.28
CA THR A 24 -11.93 -17.75 -8.41
C THR A 24 -12.67 -18.04 -7.11
N SER A 25 -13.78 -18.78 -7.17
CA SER A 25 -14.71 -19.08 -6.06
C SER A 25 -14.06 -19.57 -4.74
N ARG A 26 -12.80 -20.01 -4.77
CA ARG A 26 -12.01 -20.38 -3.59
C ARG A 26 -11.67 -19.20 -2.67
N TYR A 27 -11.57 -17.97 -3.19
CA TYR A 27 -11.12 -16.82 -2.39
C TYR A 27 -12.20 -16.19 -1.51
N HIS A 28 -13.48 -16.24 -1.91
CA HIS A 28 -14.57 -15.83 -1.00
C HIS A 28 -14.61 -16.69 0.26
N LEU A 29 -14.41 -18.01 0.09
CA LEU A 29 -14.22 -18.95 1.20
C LEU A 29 -12.95 -18.63 2.01
N GLY A 30 -11.88 -18.20 1.34
CA GLY A 30 -10.62 -17.76 1.95
C GLY A 30 -10.76 -16.51 2.81
N LEU A 31 -11.37 -15.44 2.29
CA LEU A 31 -11.59 -14.17 3.02
C LEU A 31 -12.49 -14.40 4.23
N GLN A 32 -13.60 -15.11 4.07
CA GLN A 32 -14.48 -15.45 5.18
C GLN A 32 -13.69 -16.23 6.24
N SER A 33 -13.01 -17.31 5.85
CA SER A 33 -12.21 -18.12 6.77
C SER A 33 -11.12 -17.30 7.48
N TYR A 34 -10.48 -16.36 6.77
CA TYR A 34 -9.48 -15.47 7.33
C TYR A 34 -10.09 -14.53 8.37
N VAL A 35 -11.22 -13.88 8.07
CA VAL A 35 -11.91 -13.02 9.03
C VAL A 35 -12.34 -13.81 10.26
N PHE A 36 -12.91 -15.01 10.11
CA PHE A 36 -13.33 -15.82 11.26
C PHE A 36 -12.16 -16.33 12.11
N LYS A 37 -10.98 -16.53 11.52
CA LYS A 37 -9.76 -16.88 12.24
C LYS A 37 -9.14 -15.72 13.02
N ASN A 38 -9.51 -14.48 12.68
CA ASN A 38 -8.97 -13.26 13.28
C ASN A 38 -10.09 -12.49 14.03
N PRO A 39 -10.29 -12.73 15.35
CA PRO A 39 -11.40 -12.17 16.10
C PRO A 39 -11.47 -10.64 16.09
N SER A 40 -10.31 -9.97 16.13
CA SER A 40 -10.20 -8.51 16.07
C SER A 40 -10.78 -7.98 14.75
N LEU A 41 -10.37 -8.58 13.64
CA LEU A 41 -10.87 -8.27 12.31
C LEU A 41 -12.38 -8.54 12.19
N LYS A 42 -12.88 -9.68 12.71
CA LYS A 42 -14.32 -9.98 12.76
C LYS A 42 -15.08 -8.90 13.56
N GLY A 43 -14.58 -8.51 14.73
CA GLY A 43 -15.22 -7.50 15.58
C GLY A 43 -15.33 -6.13 14.89
N ILE A 44 -14.29 -5.73 14.17
CA ILE A 44 -14.29 -4.50 13.37
C ILE A 44 -15.31 -4.59 12.23
N LEU A 45 -15.32 -5.70 11.49
CA LEU A 45 -16.27 -5.90 10.40
C LEU A 45 -17.72 -5.91 10.87
N ASN A 46 -18.03 -6.60 11.97
CA ASN A 46 -19.36 -6.57 12.59
C ASN A 46 -19.78 -5.13 12.94
N ARG A 47 -18.85 -4.34 13.50
CA ARG A 47 -19.11 -2.94 13.86
C ARG A 47 -19.44 -2.08 12.65
N ILE A 48 -18.63 -2.16 11.59
CA ILE A 48 -18.74 -1.24 10.45
C ILE A 48 -19.80 -1.68 9.42
N LEU A 49 -20.14 -2.97 9.35
CA LEU A 49 -21.09 -3.51 8.37
C LEU A 49 -22.46 -3.85 8.96
N ASN A 50 -22.52 -4.23 10.25
CA ASN A 50 -23.77 -4.70 10.88
C ASN A 50 -24.00 -4.11 12.28
N ARG A 51 -23.46 -2.92 12.58
CA ARG A 51 -23.63 -2.19 13.85
C ARG A 51 -23.32 -3.02 15.11
N GLY A 52 -22.49 -4.06 14.99
CA GLY A 52 -22.09 -4.93 16.10
C GLY A 52 -22.82 -6.28 16.19
N GLU A 53 -23.79 -6.55 15.31
CA GLU A 53 -24.43 -7.87 15.22
C GLU A 53 -23.59 -8.87 14.41
N ASP A 54 -23.82 -10.17 14.60
CA ASP A 54 -23.08 -11.22 13.89
C ASP A 54 -23.29 -11.11 12.37
N ILE A 55 -22.20 -11.15 11.62
CA ILE A 55 -22.19 -10.81 10.20
C ILE A 55 -22.25 -12.05 9.29
N ASP A 56 -23.05 -11.97 8.23
CA ASP A 56 -22.85 -12.79 7.03
C ASP A 56 -21.90 -12.06 6.07
N ILE A 57 -20.60 -12.29 6.24
CA ILE A 57 -19.54 -11.69 5.41
C ILE A 57 -19.81 -11.93 3.92
N ASN A 58 -20.33 -13.11 3.55
CA ASN A 58 -20.54 -13.44 2.14
C ASN A 58 -21.62 -12.58 1.51
N SER A 59 -22.70 -12.28 2.24
CA SER A 59 -23.73 -11.35 1.78
C SER A 59 -23.13 -9.97 1.51
N HIS A 60 -22.36 -9.43 2.46
CA HIS A 60 -21.72 -8.13 2.28
C HIS A 60 -20.67 -8.12 1.16
N VAL A 61 -19.88 -9.18 1.00
CA VAL A 61 -18.93 -9.30 -0.12
C VAL A 61 -19.68 -9.31 -1.46
N LYS A 62 -20.82 -10.01 -1.55
CA LYS A 62 -21.65 -10.01 -2.77
C LYS A 62 -22.24 -8.63 -3.08
N THR A 63 -22.66 -7.88 -2.07
CA THR A 63 -23.28 -6.57 -2.24
C THR A 63 -22.27 -5.45 -2.48
N LEU A 64 -21.17 -5.43 -1.72
CA LEU A 64 -20.20 -4.33 -1.69
C LEU A 64 -18.95 -4.60 -2.54
N GLY A 65 -18.68 -5.86 -2.87
CA GLY A 65 -17.41 -6.29 -3.43
C GLY A 65 -16.24 -6.17 -2.45
N TRP A 66 -15.07 -6.64 -2.87
CA TRP A 66 -13.85 -6.54 -2.06
C TRP A 66 -13.47 -5.08 -1.77
N HIS A 67 -13.45 -4.24 -2.80
CA HIS A 67 -13.13 -2.81 -2.65
C HIS A 67 -14.04 -2.13 -1.62
N GLY A 68 -15.35 -2.41 -1.65
CA GLY A 68 -16.28 -1.82 -0.68
C GLY A 68 -16.03 -2.24 0.77
N ILE A 69 -15.57 -3.47 1.01
CA ILE A 69 -15.20 -3.94 2.35
C ILE A 69 -13.86 -3.33 2.77
N ARG A 70 -12.86 -3.44 1.90
CA ARG A 70 -11.51 -2.89 2.07
C ARG A 70 -11.56 -1.41 2.45
N ASP A 71 -12.25 -0.61 1.67
CA ASP A 71 -12.30 0.85 1.84
C ASP A 71 -13.00 1.23 3.15
N ARG A 72 -14.06 0.51 3.55
CA ARG A 72 -14.70 0.71 4.87
C ARG A 72 -13.78 0.34 6.02
N MET A 73 -13.02 -0.75 5.91
CA MET A 73 -12.03 -1.09 6.92
C MET A 73 -10.93 -0.05 7.00
N MET A 74 -10.41 0.41 5.87
CA MET A 74 -9.41 1.47 5.83
C MET A 74 -9.91 2.74 6.50
N GLY A 75 -11.10 3.21 6.13
CA GLY A 75 -11.69 4.41 6.70
C GLY A 75 -11.91 4.28 8.21
N TYR A 76 -12.26 3.09 8.69
CA TYR A 76 -12.32 2.81 10.13
C TYR A 76 -10.97 2.97 10.81
N TYR A 77 -9.91 2.33 10.29
CA TYR A 77 -8.57 2.41 10.89
C TYR A 77 -8.00 3.83 10.84
N VAL A 78 -8.19 4.55 9.73
CA VAL A 78 -7.78 5.95 9.59
C VAL A 78 -8.51 6.84 10.59
N SER A 79 -9.84 6.67 10.73
CA SER A 79 -10.62 7.42 11.73
C SER A 79 -10.17 7.10 13.16
N PHE A 80 -9.89 5.82 13.45
CA PHE A 80 -9.38 5.41 14.75
C PHE A 80 -7.98 6.00 15.03
N ALA A 81 -7.09 6.01 14.04
CA ALA A 81 -5.76 6.59 14.18
C ALA A 81 -5.80 8.08 14.49
N ALA A 82 -6.69 8.83 13.82
CA ALA A 82 -6.88 10.27 14.00
C ALA A 82 -7.59 10.63 15.31
N GLU A 83 -8.69 9.95 15.64
CA GLU A 83 -9.58 10.35 16.75
C GLU A 83 -9.35 9.54 18.04
N LYS A 84 -8.57 8.45 17.97
CA LYS A 84 -8.36 7.44 19.03
C LYS A 84 -9.67 6.87 19.59
N LYS A 85 -10.71 6.81 18.75
CA LYS A 85 -12.07 6.35 19.09
C LYS A 85 -12.63 5.43 18.03
N HIS A 86 -13.36 4.40 18.47
CA HIS A 86 -14.06 3.50 17.57
C HIS A 86 -15.32 4.16 17.00
N VAL A 87 -15.35 4.37 15.69
CA VAL A 87 -16.52 4.90 14.99
C VAL A 87 -17.57 3.81 14.75
N GLN A 88 -18.85 4.17 14.82
CA GLN A 88 -19.96 3.29 14.45
C GLN A 88 -20.30 3.36 12.96
N GLN A 89 -20.04 4.49 12.32
CA GLN A 89 -20.23 4.71 10.89
C GLN A 89 -18.92 5.19 10.30
N VAL A 90 -18.47 4.52 9.25
CA VAL A 90 -17.25 4.87 8.54
C VAL A 90 -17.56 5.94 7.50
N ARG A 91 -16.83 7.05 7.59
CA ARG A 91 -16.78 8.11 6.57
C ARG A 91 -15.72 7.73 5.54
N LEU A 92 -16.09 7.56 4.28
CA LEU A 92 -15.14 7.19 3.22
C LEU A 92 -14.35 8.41 2.70
N GLU A 93 -14.82 9.61 3.00
CA GLU A 93 -14.15 10.87 2.69
C GLU A 93 -12.74 10.93 3.31
N VAL A 94 -12.54 10.24 4.44
CA VAL A 94 -11.23 10.21 5.13
C VAL A 94 -10.16 9.45 4.36
N ILE A 95 -10.52 8.69 3.31
CA ILE A 95 -9.58 7.93 2.46
C ILE A 95 -9.72 8.28 0.97
N GLU A 96 -10.42 9.37 0.64
CA GLU A 96 -10.67 9.76 -0.75
C GLU A 96 -9.36 9.96 -1.53
N ASP A 97 -8.35 10.54 -0.88
CA ASP A 97 -7.02 10.74 -1.45
C ASP A 97 -6.29 9.42 -1.78
N ILE A 98 -6.47 8.37 -0.98
CA ILE A 98 -5.96 7.02 -1.28
C ILE A 98 -6.67 6.44 -2.50
N ILE A 99 -8.00 6.60 -2.58
CA ILE A 99 -8.80 6.10 -3.71
C ILE A 99 -8.41 6.83 -5.00
N GLU A 100 -8.16 8.14 -4.93
CA GLU A 100 -7.65 8.92 -6.06
C GLU A 100 -6.27 8.46 -6.52
N MET A 101 -5.36 8.20 -5.57
CA MET A 101 -4.02 7.68 -5.86
C MET A 101 -4.09 6.27 -6.50
N GLU A 102 -4.98 5.40 -6.02
CA GLU A 102 -5.21 4.09 -6.64
C GLU A 102 -5.70 4.21 -8.08
N LYS A 103 -6.62 5.14 -8.36
CA LYS A 103 -7.10 5.41 -9.72
C LYS A 103 -5.99 5.92 -10.63
N SER A 104 -5.13 6.83 -10.15
CA SER A 104 -4.06 7.42 -10.96
C SER A 104 -2.97 6.39 -11.32
N LEU A 105 -2.72 5.40 -10.45
CA LEU A 105 -1.70 4.38 -10.67
C LEU A 105 -2.21 3.10 -11.37
N ARG A 106 -3.52 2.99 -11.62
CA ARG A 106 -4.15 1.77 -12.17
C ARG A 106 -3.54 1.28 -13.49
N PHE A 107 -2.96 2.17 -14.29
CA PHE A 107 -2.31 1.79 -15.55
C PHE A 107 -1.08 0.90 -15.34
N SER A 108 -0.40 1.03 -14.19
CA SER A 108 0.87 0.35 -13.88
C SER A 108 0.70 -0.89 -12.99
N THR A 109 -0.53 -1.24 -12.59
CA THR A 109 -0.76 -2.25 -11.55
C THR A 109 -1.56 -3.45 -12.03
N VAL A 110 -1.22 -4.63 -11.51
CA VAL A 110 -2.01 -5.85 -11.73
C VAL A 110 -3.32 -5.77 -10.93
N SER A 111 -4.44 -6.12 -11.56
CA SER A 111 -5.75 -6.14 -10.90
C SER A 111 -5.80 -7.24 -9.84
N GLY A 112 -6.60 -7.05 -8.79
CA GLY A 112 -6.76 -8.02 -7.69
C GLY A 112 -5.86 -7.74 -6.49
N TYR A 113 -4.69 -7.12 -6.70
CA TYR A 113 -3.81 -6.71 -5.61
C TYR A 113 -4.16 -5.30 -5.12
N SER A 114 -4.15 -5.09 -3.81
CA SER A 114 -4.43 -3.78 -3.20
C SER A 114 -3.14 -3.08 -2.74
N ARG A 115 -2.04 -3.25 -3.46
CA ARG A 115 -0.71 -2.69 -3.09
C ARG A 115 -0.65 -1.17 -3.14
N VAL A 116 -1.33 -0.51 -4.09
CA VAL A 116 -1.44 0.96 -4.08
C VAL A 116 -2.22 1.45 -2.86
N SER A 117 -3.34 0.77 -2.56
CA SER A 117 -4.14 1.04 -1.37
C SER A 117 -3.35 0.81 -0.08
N LEU A 118 -2.49 -0.22 -0.02
CA LEU A 118 -1.58 -0.47 1.10
C LEU A 118 -0.59 0.69 1.29
N TYR A 119 0.07 1.11 0.21
CA TYR A 119 1.00 2.22 0.25
C TYR A 119 0.30 3.52 0.67
N GLY A 120 -0.89 3.80 0.11
CA GLY A 120 -1.67 4.97 0.49
C GLY A 120 -2.11 4.94 1.94
N PHE A 121 -2.44 3.77 2.47
CA PHE A 121 -2.78 3.60 3.88
C PHE A 121 -1.56 3.86 4.79
N TYR A 122 -0.38 3.37 4.40
CA TYR A 122 0.89 3.69 5.07
C TYR A 122 1.14 5.21 5.09
N LEU A 123 1.06 5.87 3.93
CA LEU A 123 1.24 7.33 3.82
C LEU A 123 0.21 8.09 4.65
N LYS A 124 -1.04 7.63 4.70
CA LYS A 124 -2.11 8.28 5.46
C LYS A 124 -1.88 8.21 6.96
N LEU A 125 -1.45 7.07 7.47
CA LEU A 125 -1.12 6.92 8.88
C LEU A 125 0.11 7.77 9.26
N SER A 126 1.15 7.77 8.42
CA SER A 126 2.31 8.66 8.59
C SER A 126 1.91 10.14 8.58
N SER A 127 1.06 10.53 7.63
CA SER A 127 0.52 11.89 7.51
C SER A 127 -0.23 12.33 8.77
N ILE A 128 -0.98 11.42 9.41
CA ILE A 128 -1.68 11.72 10.67
C ILE A 128 -0.68 11.97 11.80
N GLU A 129 0.38 11.18 11.89
CA GLU A 129 1.43 11.35 12.91
C GLU A 129 2.23 12.65 12.72
N GLU A 130 2.47 13.03 11.45
CA GLU A 130 3.16 14.27 11.07
C GLU A 130 2.25 15.51 11.09
N GLY A 131 0.93 15.34 11.26
CA GLY A 131 -0.04 16.44 11.25
C GLY A 131 -0.34 17.02 9.86
N LEU A 132 -0.12 16.26 8.80
CA LEU A 132 -0.44 16.62 7.42
C LEU A 132 -1.93 16.42 7.12
N SER A 133 -2.50 17.34 6.34
CA SER A 133 -3.92 17.32 5.96
C SER A 133 -4.28 16.26 4.91
N SER A 134 -3.32 15.91 4.05
CA SER A 134 -3.53 15.06 2.88
C SER A 134 -2.29 14.23 2.61
N ILE A 135 -2.46 13.00 2.10
CA ILE A 135 -1.31 12.21 1.66
C ILE A 135 -0.56 12.87 0.50
N LYS A 136 -1.20 13.78 -0.26
CA LYS A 136 -0.56 14.51 -1.37
C LYS A 136 0.54 15.46 -0.90
N ASP A 137 0.45 15.90 0.36
CA ASP A 137 1.44 16.76 0.99
C ASP A 137 2.63 15.94 1.56
N HIS A 138 2.49 14.61 1.60
CA HIS A 138 3.52 13.71 2.13
C HIS A 138 4.74 13.67 1.19
N PRO A 139 5.99 13.78 1.70
CA PRO A 139 7.20 13.76 0.86
C PRO A 139 7.36 12.48 0.01
N LEU A 140 6.77 11.38 0.50
CA LEU A 140 6.77 10.06 -0.14
C LEU A 140 5.56 9.84 -1.07
N TYR A 141 4.75 10.87 -1.32
CA TYR A 141 3.64 10.75 -2.27
C TYR A 141 4.18 10.57 -3.71
N PRO A 142 3.62 9.64 -4.51
CA PRO A 142 4.02 9.45 -5.89
C PRO A 142 3.57 10.63 -6.76
N ASN A 143 4.41 11.66 -6.80
CA ASN A 143 4.18 12.87 -7.57
C ASN A 143 4.25 12.62 -9.10
N GLU A 144 4.01 13.67 -9.88
CA GLU A 144 3.99 13.59 -11.36
C GLU A 144 5.26 12.99 -11.97
N LYS A 145 6.41 13.15 -11.32
CA LYS A 145 7.70 12.63 -11.78
C LYS A 145 7.71 11.09 -11.70
N ILE A 146 7.22 10.55 -10.59
CA ILE A 146 7.08 9.11 -10.40
C ILE A 146 6.05 8.53 -11.35
N LEU A 147 4.90 9.20 -11.49
CA LEU A 147 3.86 8.78 -12.45
C LEU A 147 4.38 8.76 -13.89
N ARG A 148 5.18 9.74 -14.29
CA ARG A 148 5.81 9.80 -15.61
C ARG A 148 6.76 8.63 -15.83
N ILE A 149 7.62 8.31 -14.86
CA ILE A 149 8.54 7.16 -14.94
C ILE A 149 7.75 5.85 -15.02
N LEU A 150 6.74 5.67 -14.16
CA LEU A 150 5.89 4.48 -14.17
C LEU A 150 5.12 4.33 -15.49
N SER A 151 4.76 5.43 -16.16
CA SER A 151 4.05 5.41 -17.45
C SER A 151 4.90 4.85 -18.61
N LYS A 152 6.24 4.87 -18.47
CA LYS A 152 7.15 4.25 -19.43
C LYS A 152 7.19 2.73 -19.29
N ASN A 153 6.72 2.18 -18.16
CA ASN A 153 6.68 0.74 -17.95
C ASN A 153 5.56 0.11 -18.78
N THR A 154 5.91 -0.86 -19.61
CA THR A 154 4.96 -1.60 -20.43
C THR A 154 4.28 -2.74 -19.68
N GLN A 155 4.87 -3.19 -18.57
CA GLN A 155 4.35 -4.29 -17.77
C GLN A 155 3.67 -3.79 -16.51
N ARG A 156 2.54 -4.41 -16.16
CA ARG A 156 1.86 -4.16 -14.89
C ARG A 156 2.60 -4.86 -13.77
N VAL A 157 2.73 -4.19 -12.64
CA VAL A 157 3.50 -4.63 -11.47
C VAL A 157 2.54 -5.03 -10.35
N ILE A 158 2.86 -6.14 -9.67
CA ILE A 158 2.14 -6.57 -8.46
C ILE A 158 2.53 -5.67 -7.29
N SER A 159 3.80 -5.69 -6.89
CA SER A 159 4.38 -4.88 -5.80
C SER A 159 4.78 -3.48 -6.27
N ILE A 160 3.81 -2.73 -6.78
CA ILE A 160 4.00 -1.37 -7.30
C ILE A 160 4.56 -0.40 -6.25
N ASP A 161 4.23 -0.62 -4.99
CA ASP A 161 4.72 0.14 -3.86
C ASP A 161 6.25 0.01 -3.70
N TYR A 162 6.81 -1.18 -3.89
CA TYR A 162 8.28 -1.34 -3.93
C TYR A 162 8.92 -0.59 -5.09
N LEU A 163 8.27 -0.60 -6.25
CA LEU A 163 8.75 0.15 -7.40
C LEU A 163 8.69 1.66 -7.16
N ILE A 164 7.65 2.17 -6.48
CA ILE A 164 7.55 3.57 -6.08
C ILE A 164 8.70 3.95 -5.15
N ILE A 165 8.97 3.13 -4.12
CA ILE A 165 10.09 3.34 -3.18
C ILE A 165 11.43 3.37 -3.92
N LEU A 166 11.64 2.40 -4.82
CA LEU A 166 12.85 2.33 -5.64
C LEU A 166 13.00 3.59 -6.50
N ILE A 167 11.93 4.05 -7.15
CA ILE A 167 11.97 5.24 -8.01
C ILE A 167 12.27 6.49 -7.18
N HIS A 168 11.68 6.65 -5.98
CA HIS A 168 12.03 7.75 -5.07
C HIS A 168 13.54 7.83 -4.83
N HIS A 169 14.16 6.71 -4.49
CA HIS A 169 15.60 6.63 -4.27
C HIS A 169 16.40 6.91 -5.54
N LEU A 170 16.03 6.31 -6.66
CA LEU A 170 16.75 6.52 -7.91
C LEU A 170 16.70 7.99 -8.38
N ILE A 171 15.56 8.67 -8.19
CA ILE A 171 15.43 10.12 -8.45
C ILE A 171 16.33 10.90 -7.49
N GLU A 172 16.31 10.61 -6.19
CA GLU A 172 17.15 11.33 -5.23
C GLU A 172 18.65 11.16 -5.51
N PHE A 173 19.09 9.96 -5.87
CA PHE A 173 20.51 9.65 -6.06
C PHE A 173 21.07 10.17 -7.39
N ASN A 174 20.26 10.19 -8.45
CA ASN A 174 20.73 10.46 -9.80
C ASN A 174 20.20 11.77 -10.38
N GLY A 175 19.12 12.30 -9.83
CA GLY A 175 18.28 13.29 -10.48
C GLY A 175 17.36 12.65 -11.53
N GLU A 176 16.26 13.34 -11.81
CA GLU A 176 15.21 12.92 -12.73
C GLU A 176 15.71 12.71 -14.17
N ASP A 177 16.39 13.70 -14.74
CA ASP A 177 16.85 13.66 -16.14
C ASP A 177 17.80 12.49 -16.42
N LYS A 178 18.63 12.17 -15.43
CA LYS A 178 19.61 11.08 -15.52
C LYS A 178 18.92 9.72 -15.43
N LEU A 179 17.91 9.60 -14.57
CA LEU A 179 17.09 8.39 -14.47
C LEU A 179 16.29 8.16 -15.77
N ASP A 180 15.71 9.22 -16.35
CA ASP A 180 15.05 9.12 -17.65
C ASP A 180 16.00 8.63 -18.73
N SER A 181 17.23 9.15 -18.77
CA SER A 181 18.27 8.69 -19.71
C SER A 181 18.65 7.22 -19.50
N PHE A 182 18.68 6.74 -18.25
CA PHE A 182 18.94 5.34 -17.95
C PHE A 182 17.82 4.41 -18.39
N ILE A 183 16.57 4.82 -18.20
CA ILE A 183 15.39 4.06 -18.64
C ILE A 183 15.36 3.98 -20.17
N ASP A 184 15.52 5.10 -20.86
CA ASP A 184 15.50 5.16 -22.32
C ASP A 184 16.67 4.36 -22.95
N GLY A 185 17.80 4.29 -22.22
CA GLY A 185 18.96 3.47 -22.57
C GLY A 185 18.86 1.99 -22.15
N ASN A 186 17.74 1.53 -21.59
CA ASN A 186 17.54 0.17 -21.07
C ASN A 186 18.62 -0.28 -20.08
N PHE A 187 19.08 0.61 -19.20
CA PHE A 187 20.03 0.24 -18.16
C PHE A 187 19.37 -0.72 -17.15
N SER A 188 20.06 -1.81 -16.83
CA SER A 188 19.61 -2.76 -15.82
C SER A 188 19.74 -2.17 -14.41
N PHE A 189 18.89 -2.62 -13.49
CA PHE A 189 18.98 -2.20 -12.09
C PHE A 189 20.33 -2.59 -11.47
N GLU A 190 20.86 -3.78 -11.80
CA GLU A 190 22.17 -4.25 -11.31
C GLU A 190 23.29 -3.28 -11.71
N SER A 191 23.22 -2.74 -12.93
CA SER A 191 24.18 -1.76 -13.44
C SER A 191 24.08 -0.42 -12.69
N LEU A 192 22.86 -0.02 -12.29
CA LEU A 192 22.64 1.17 -11.46
C LEU A 192 23.13 0.93 -10.03
N TYR A 193 22.81 -0.22 -9.45
CA TYR A 193 23.19 -0.61 -8.10
C TYR A 193 24.71 -0.64 -7.92
N LEU A 194 25.46 -1.16 -8.89
CA LEU A 194 26.93 -1.14 -8.85
C LEU A 194 27.53 0.27 -8.88
N LYS A 195 26.80 1.27 -9.37
CA LYS A 195 27.24 2.67 -9.40
C LYS A 195 26.85 3.45 -8.14
N MET A 196 25.99 2.90 -7.29
CA MET A 196 25.60 3.54 -6.03
C MET A 196 26.76 3.48 -5.03
N SER A 197 26.96 4.56 -4.28
CA SER A 197 27.81 4.54 -3.08
C SER A 197 27.22 3.61 -2.01
N GLU A 198 28.04 3.14 -1.08
CA GLU A 198 27.56 2.31 0.03
C GLU A 198 26.48 3.04 0.87
N ASP A 199 26.65 4.33 1.15
CA ASP A 199 25.66 5.14 1.88
C ASP A 199 24.28 5.15 1.19
N GLN A 200 24.26 5.22 -0.15
CA GLN A 200 23.03 5.16 -0.95
C GLN A 200 22.36 3.79 -0.87
N LYS A 201 23.15 2.70 -0.92
CA LYS A 201 22.65 1.34 -0.79
C LYS A 201 22.10 1.09 0.61
N GLU A 202 22.79 1.56 1.64
CA GLU A 202 22.38 1.46 3.03
C GLU A 202 21.09 2.23 3.28
N ALA A 203 21.00 3.48 2.82
CA ALA A 203 19.79 4.29 2.94
C ALA A 203 18.58 3.65 2.24
N MET A 204 18.77 3.15 1.02
CA MET A 204 17.72 2.44 0.28
C MET A 204 17.30 1.16 1.02
N CYS A 205 18.25 0.36 1.49
CA CYS A 205 17.97 -0.87 2.24
C CYS A 205 17.21 -0.58 3.55
N ALA A 206 17.65 0.43 4.31
CA ALA A 206 17.00 0.85 5.55
C ALA A 206 15.55 1.29 5.33
N ASN A 207 15.26 2.02 4.24
CA ASN A 207 13.90 2.43 3.92
C ASN A 207 13.01 1.27 3.47
N PHE A 208 13.54 0.34 2.66
CA PHE A 208 12.81 -0.89 2.35
C PHE A 208 12.51 -1.71 3.61
N LEU A 209 13.50 -1.87 4.50
CA LEU A 209 13.31 -2.57 5.77
C LEU A 209 12.24 -1.90 6.64
N THR A 210 12.27 -0.57 6.72
CA THR A 210 11.32 0.21 7.54
C THR A 210 9.90 0.12 7.00
N TYR A 211 9.73 0.26 5.67
CA TYR A 211 8.44 0.09 5.02
C TYR A 211 7.92 -1.34 5.17
N CYS A 212 8.75 -2.36 4.87
CA CYS A 212 8.39 -3.76 5.01
C CYS A 212 8.05 -4.15 6.45
N ALA A 213 8.76 -3.58 7.45
CA ALA A 213 8.42 -3.76 8.86
C ALA A 213 7.03 -3.17 9.18
N SER A 214 6.72 -1.98 8.65
CA SER A 214 5.42 -1.31 8.84
C SER A 214 4.26 -2.13 8.26
N ILE A 215 4.44 -2.75 7.08
CA ILE A 215 3.40 -3.55 6.42
C ILE A 215 3.43 -5.05 6.81
N GLY A 216 4.32 -5.45 7.72
CA GLY A 216 4.48 -6.84 8.16
C GLY A 216 4.90 -7.79 7.04
N GLU A 217 5.77 -7.35 6.13
CA GLU A 217 6.26 -8.15 4.99
C GLU A 217 7.72 -8.54 5.12
N LYS A 218 7.99 -9.82 4.86
CA LYS A 218 9.33 -10.40 4.95
C LYS A 218 9.84 -10.90 3.61
N ASP A 219 8.92 -11.14 2.66
CA ASP A 219 9.21 -11.84 1.41
C ASP A 219 10.32 -11.17 0.59
N LEU A 220 10.41 -9.83 0.60
CA LEU A 220 11.47 -9.11 -0.11
C LEU A 220 12.89 -9.53 0.33
N PHE A 221 13.06 -9.94 1.59
CA PHE A 221 14.34 -10.27 2.19
C PHE A 221 14.55 -11.77 2.42
N THR A 222 13.46 -12.54 2.50
CA THR A 222 13.51 -13.96 2.86
C THR A 222 13.18 -14.89 1.70
N SER A 223 12.62 -14.37 0.60
CA SER A 223 12.39 -15.19 -0.58
C SER A 223 13.74 -15.62 -1.16
N LYS A 224 13.91 -16.94 -1.34
CA LYS A 224 15.03 -17.43 -2.14
C LYS A 224 14.83 -16.87 -3.54
N LEU A 225 15.87 -16.24 -4.10
CA LEU A 225 15.97 -16.04 -5.56
C LEU A 225 15.76 -17.43 -6.20
N VAL A 226 14.60 -17.62 -6.83
CA VAL A 226 14.30 -18.80 -7.65
C VAL A 226 14.82 -18.54 -9.05
#